data_AF-A0A1J3CU88-F1
#
_entry.id   AF-A0A1J3CU88-F1
#
_cell.length_a   1.000
_cell.length_b   1.000
_cell.length_c   1.000
_cell.angle_alpha   90.00
_cell.angle_beta   90.00
_cell.angle_gamma   90.00
#
_symmetry.space_group_name_H-M   'P 1'
#
loop_
_entity.id
_entity.type
_entity.pdbx_description
1 polymer ?
#
loop_
_entity_poly.entity_id
_entity_poly.type
_entity_poly.pdbx_seq_one_letter_code
_entity_poly.pdbx_strand_id
1 'polypeptide(L)'
;MALKFQQQIISDLLEESNGGLVILSSGLSLAKLIASLLLLHSPSQGTLLLLLSPASQSLKSRILHYISSLDSSPPPAEITADLPANQRYSLYSSGLPFFITPRILIVDLLTQRIPVSSLAGIFILNAHSLSETSTEAFIVRIVKTLNGSAYVRAFSDKPQAMVSGFAKTERTMRALFLRRLHLWPRFQLDVSQELEREPPEVVDIRVSMSNYMVGIQKAIVEVMDACLKEMKKTNKVDVDDLTVESGLFKSFDEIVRRQLDPIWHTLGKRTKQLVSDLKTLRKLLDYLVRYDAVSFLKFLDALRVSESYQSVWLFAESSYKIFDFAKKRVYRLMKASDVVKSKEHVKNTSGKKRKSNASVEAVGGATAATGVVLEEVLEEPPKWKVLRVSD
;
A
#
# COMPACT_ATOMS: atom_id res chain seq x y z
N MET A 1 -0.94 -14.33 25.20
CA MET A 1 0.26 -15.19 25.26
C MET A 1 1.16 -14.95 24.05
N ALA A 2 2.46 -14.72 24.25
CA ALA A 2 3.43 -14.53 23.16
C ALA A 2 3.68 -15.86 22.43
N LEU A 3 3.86 -15.81 21.11
CA LEU A 3 4.12 -17.01 20.30
C LEU A 3 5.58 -17.47 20.49
N LYS A 4 5.90 -18.75 20.28
CA LYS A 4 7.25 -19.30 20.51
C LYS A 4 8.34 -18.55 19.75
N PHE A 5 8.13 -18.30 18.46
CA PHE A 5 9.08 -17.52 17.66
C PHE A 5 9.26 -16.08 18.19
N GLN A 6 8.21 -15.48 18.77
CA GLN A 6 8.32 -14.15 19.38
C GLN A 6 9.18 -14.19 20.64
N GLN A 7 9.11 -15.27 21.41
CA GLN A 7 9.96 -15.46 22.60
C GLN A 7 11.43 -15.62 22.21
N GLN A 8 11.73 -16.38 21.14
CA GLN A 8 13.10 -16.49 20.61
C GLN A 8 13.64 -15.13 20.17
N ILE A 9 12.88 -14.37 19.36
CA ILE A 9 13.27 -13.01 18.95
C ILE A 9 13.58 -12.13 20.17
N ILE A 10 12.76 -12.20 21.20
CA ILE A 10 12.94 -11.42 22.43
C ILE A 10 14.22 -11.85 23.16
N SER A 11 14.48 -13.15 23.27
CA SER A 11 15.70 -13.69 23.90
C SER A 11 16.96 -13.19 23.18
N ASP A 12 17.00 -13.35 21.86
CA ASP A 12 18.13 -12.93 21.03
C ASP A 12 18.39 -11.41 21.17
N LEU A 13 17.33 -10.61 21.22
CA LEU A 13 17.44 -9.16 21.40
C LEU A 13 17.86 -8.74 22.82
N LEU A 14 17.56 -9.54 23.84
CA LEU A 14 17.97 -9.29 25.22
C LEU A 14 19.42 -9.70 25.48
N GLU A 15 19.91 -10.75 24.82
CA GLU A 15 21.31 -11.18 24.87
C GLU A 15 22.24 -10.16 24.20
N GLU A 16 21.76 -9.49 23.14
CA GLU A 16 22.53 -8.49 22.41
C GLU A 16 22.56 -7.12 23.11
N SER A 17 23.66 -6.83 23.80
CA SER A 17 23.87 -5.57 24.52
C SER A 17 23.80 -4.29 23.66
N ASN A 18 24.16 -4.37 22.38
CA ASN A 18 24.11 -3.22 21.47
C ASN A 18 22.76 -3.08 20.73
N GLY A 19 21.87 -4.07 20.87
CA GLY A 19 20.66 -4.23 20.09
C GLY A 19 20.89 -4.68 18.64
N GLY A 20 19.82 -4.64 17.83
CA GLY A 20 19.81 -5.19 16.48
C GLY A 20 18.67 -4.66 15.60
N LEU A 21 18.77 -4.96 14.30
CA LEU A 21 17.72 -4.68 13.32
C LEU A 21 16.87 -5.94 13.11
N VAL A 22 15.58 -5.87 13.41
CA VAL A 22 14.64 -6.97 13.23
C VAL A 22 13.76 -6.71 12.02
N ILE A 23 13.81 -7.63 11.05
CA ILE A 23 12.96 -7.62 9.86
C ILE A 23 12.03 -8.81 9.93
N LEU A 24 10.75 -8.54 10.21
CA LEU A 24 9.68 -9.52 10.19
C LEU A 24 9.01 -9.54 8.83
N SER A 25 8.47 -10.69 8.45
CA SER A 25 7.49 -10.74 7.36
C SER A 25 6.23 -9.96 7.71
N SER A 26 5.60 -9.37 6.69
CA SER A 26 4.33 -8.67 6.86
C SER A 26 3.29 -9.62 7.48
N GLY A 27 2.49 -9.12 8.42
CA GLY A 27 1.43 -9.90 9.07
C GLY A 27 1.85 -10.69 10.31
N LEU A 28 3.14 -10.83 10.65
CA LEU A 28 3.59 -11.53 11.88
C LEU A 28 3.42 -10.72 13.18
N SER A 29 2.57 -9.69 13.17
CA SER A 29 2.20 -8.85 14.33
C SER A 29 3.36 -8.17 15.06
N LEU A 30 4.09 -7.28 14.37
CA LEU A 30 5.18 -6.48 14.96
C LEU A 30 4.77 -5.73 16.25
N ALA A 31 3.54 -5.21 16.30
CA ALA A 31 3.01 -4.51 17.48
C ALA A 31 2.99 -5.39 18.75
N LYS A 32 2.72 -6.69 18.62
CA LYS A 32 2.69 -7.64 19.74
C LYS A 32 4.09 -7.92 20.27
N LEU A 33 5.07 -8.04 19.36
CA LEU A 33 6.48 -8.19 19.72
C LEU A 33 6.98 -6.97 20.51
N ILE A 34 6.72 -5.76 20.00
CA ILE A 34 7.13 -4.52 20.66
C ILE A 34 6.44 -4.37 22.01
N ALA A 35 5.12 -4.61 22.09
CA ALA A 35 4.39 -4.57 23.36
C ALA A 35 5.00 -5.53 24.40
N SER A 36 5.38 -6.74 23.99
CA SER A 36 6.02 -7.71 24.89
C SER A 36 7.40 -7.23 25.36
N LEU A 37 8.20 -6.61 24.49
CA LEU A 37 9.49 -6.00 24.85
C LEU A 37 9.32 -4.82 25.83
N LEU A 38 8.25 -4.04 25.67
CA LEU A 38 7.95 -2.92 26.57
C LEU A 38 7.54 -3.40 27.96
N LEU A 39 6.77 -4.48 28.05
CA LEU A 39 6.37 -5.09 29.33
C LEU A 39 7.55 -5.72 30.07
N LEU A 40 8.59 -6.17 29.36
CA LEU A 40 9.81 -6.71 29.95
C LEU A 40 10.80 -5.63 30.41
N HIS A 41 10.61 -4.38 29.99
CA HIS A 41 11.48 -3.28 30.37
C HIS A 41 11.30 -2.93 31.84
N SER A 42 12.39 -2.93 32.60
CA SER A 42 12.35 -2.52 34.01
C SER A 42 12.88 -1.10 34.18
N PRO A 43 12.31 -0.29 35.08
CA PRO A 43 12.77 1.08 35.33
C PRO A 43 14.25 1.17 35.75
N SER A 44 14.78 0.09 36.33
CA SER A 44 16.18 -0.02 36.75
C SER A 44 17.19 0.05 35.60
N GLN A 45 16.76 -0.26 34.37
CA GLN A 45 17.62 -0.21 33.18
C GLN A 45 17.75 1.20 32.61
N GLY A 46 16.92 2.15 33.07
CA GLY A 46 16.86 3.52 32.55
C GLY A 46 15.68 3.74 31.60
N THR A 47 15.59 4.94 31.05
CA THR A 47 14.45 5.38 30.21
C THR A 47 14.53 4.77 28.82
N LEU A 48 13.41 4.29 28.29
CA LEU A 48 13.31 3.75 26.93
C LEU A 48 12.53 4.72 26.03
N LEU A 49 13.12 5.11 24.89
CA LEU A 49 12.47 6.04 23.96
C LEU A 49 12.04 5.34 22.68
N LEU A 50 10.76 5.48 22.34
CA LEU A 50 10.17 4.95 21.13
C LEU A 50 9.97 6.09 20.13
N LEU A 51 10.66 6.01 18.99
CA LEU A 51 10.60 7.04 17.96
C LEU A 51 9.34 6.89 17.09
N LEU A 52 8.45 7.88 17.20
CA LEU A 52 7.23 7.99 16.40
C LEU A 52 7.47 8.81 15.14
N SER A 53 7.42 8.12 14.00
CA SER A 53 7.18 8.77 12.72
C SER A 53 5.67 8.99 12.53
N PRO A 54 5.21 10.03 11.80
CA PRO A 54 3.79 10.19 11.46
C PRO A 54 3.16 8.94 10.85
N ALA A 55 3.93 8.16 10.08
CA ALA A 55 3.50 6.90 9.48
C ALA A 55 3.28 5.75 10.49
N SER A 56 3.69 5.91 11.75
CA SER A 56 3.63 4.88 12.80
C SER A 56 2.45 5.02 13.76
N GLN A 57 1.53 5.98 13.54
CA GLN A 57 0.41 6.22 14.45
C GLN A 57 -0.55 5.03 14.58
N SER A 58 -0.77 4.30 13.49
CA SER A 58 -1.56 3.05 13.50
C SER A 58 -0.83 1.90 14.20
N LEU A 59 0.51 1.89 14.18
CA LEU A 59 1.29 0.91 14.91
C LEU A 59 1.26 1.22 16.41
N LYS A 60 1.36 2.49 16.78
CA LYS A 60 1.23 2.96 18.17
C LYS A 60 -0.10 2.52 18.79
N SER A 61 -1.22 2.76 18.12
CA SER A 61 -2.54 2.37 18.63
C SER A 61 -2.65 0.86 18.84
N ARG A 62 -2.07 0.05 17.94
CA ARG A 62 -2.00 -1.41 18.09
C ARG A 62 -1.13 -1.83 19.27
N ILE A 63 0.04 -1.20 19.45
CA ILE A 63 0.93 -1.48 20.59
C ILE A 63 0.19 -1.21 21.90
N LEU A 64 -0.45 -0.04 22.02
CA LEU A 64 -1.22 0.35 23.19
C LEU A 64 -2.36 -0.62 23.49
N HIS A 65 -3.12 -1.03 22.45
CA HIS A 65 -4.18 -2.02 22.58
C HIS A 65 -3.64 -3.37 23.10
N TYR A 66 -2.48 -3.83 22.60
CA TYR A 66 -1.88 -5.06 23.10
C TYR A 66 -1.43 -4.92 24.55
N ILE A 67 -0.80 -3.81 24.94
CA ILE A 67 -0.39 -3.56 26.34
C ILE A 67 -1.61 -3.61 27.26
N SER A 68 -2.68 -2.87 26.94
CA SER A 68 -3.90 -2.85 27.77
C SER A 68 -4.62 -4.21 27.85
N SER A 69 -4.42 -5.08 26.85
CA SER A 69 -5.00 -6.43 26.86
C SER A 69 -4.15 -7.45 27.63
N LEU A 70 -2.85 -7.21 27.79
CA LEU A 70 -1.93 -8.12 28.48
C LEU A 70 -1.74 -7.75 29.95
N ASP A 71 -1.80 -6.47 30.28
CA ASP A 71 -1.50 -5.97 31.62
C ASP A 71 -2.36 -4.74 31.96
N SER A 72 -2.61 -4.54 33.25
CA SER A 72 -3.37 -3.38 33.78
C SER A 72 -2.48 -2.18 34.10
N SER A 73 -1.19 -2.26 33.77
CA SER A 73 -0.23 -1.17 33.96
C SER A 73 -0.58 0.05 33.08
N PRO A 74 -0.25 1.26 33.53
CA PRO A 74 -0.52 2.46 32.75
C PRO A 74 0.24 2.40 31.42
N PRO A 75 -0.41 2.74 30.29
CA PRO A 75 0.25 2.71 28.99
C PRO A 75 1.43 3.70 28.94
N PRO A 76 2.45 3.42 28.11
CA PRO A 76 3.56 4.35 27.89
C PRO A 76 3.04 5.73 27.48
N ALA A 77 3.46 6.77 28.20
CA ALA A 77 3.03 8.14 27.92
C ALA A 77 3.72 8.70 26.68
N GLU A 78 3.11 9.71 26.07
CA GLU A 78 3.66 10.43 24.92
C GLU A 78 4.22 11.78 25.33
N ILE A 79 5.45 12.06 24.90
CA ILE A 79 6.10 13.36 25.09
C ILE A 79 5.71 14.22 23.90
N THR A 80 4.75 15.11 24.11
CA THR A 80 4.30 16.10 23.12
C THR A 80 5.08 17.41 23.25
N ALA A 81 4.97 18.26 22.22
CA ALA A 81 5.61 19.57 22.21
C ALA A 81 4.96 20.57 23.20
N ASP A 82 3.74 20.28 23.65
CA ASP A 82 2.97 21.13 24.56
C ASP A 82 3.46 21.03 26.01
N LEU A 83 4.22 19.98 26.35
CA LEU A 83 4.75 19.79 27.69
C LEU A 83 5.92 20.76 27.95
N PRO A 84 5.89 21.51 29.08
CA PRO A 84 6.98 22.40 29.44
C PRO A 84 8.29 21.62 29.65
N ALA A 85 9.42 22.28 29.39
CA ALA A 85 10.74 21.64 29.39
C ALA A 85 11.08 20.91 30.69
N ASN A 86 10.69 21.46 31.85
CA ASN A 86 10.95 20.84 33.16
C ASN A 86 10.18 19.53 33.34
N GLN A 87 8.94 19.45 32.86
CA GLN A 87 8.16 18.21 32.92
C GLN A 87 8.78 17.15 32.00
N ARG A 88 9.23 17.54 30.79
CA ARG A 88 9.92 16.62 29.88
C ARG A 88 11.21 16.06 30.48
N TYR A 89 12.00 16.88 31.17
CA TYR A 89 13.19 16.43 31.91
C TYR A 89 12.86 15.37 32.98
N SER A 90 11.79 15.59 33.75
CA SER A 90 11.32 14.63 34.75
C SER A 90 10.92 13.30 34.11
N LEU A 91 10.21 13.33 32.97
CA LEU A 91 9.84 12.13 32.23
C LEU A 91 11.09 11.37 31.74
N TYR A 92 12.08 12.07 31.18
CA TYR A 92 13.34 11.43 30.76
C TYR A 92 14.14 10.82 31.91
N SER A 93 13.91 11.27 33.15
CA SER A 93 14.58 10.77 34.35
C SER A 93 13.81 9.64 35.05
N SER A 94 12.57 9.34 34.62
CA SER A 94 11.68 8.40 35.31
C SER A 94 11.98 6.92 35.08
N GLY A 95 12.80 6.57 34.08
CA GLY A 95 13.12 5.17 33.75
C GLY A 95 12.02 4.43 32.98
N LEU A 96 10.90 5.09 32.67
CA LEU A 96 9.76 4.47 31.98
C LEU A 96 9.90 4.52 30.45
N PRO A 97 9.14 3.71 29.70
CA PRO A 97 9.04 3.82 28.26
C PRO A 97 8.18 5.02 27.85
N PHE A 98 8.64 5.79 26.86
CA PHE A 98 7.90 6.92 26.30
C PHE A 98 7.87 6.93 24.79
N PHE A 99 6.74 7.39 24.24
CA PHE A 99 6.61 7.71 22.83
C PHE A 99 7.06 9.16 22.58
N ILE A 100 7.93 9.37 21.60
CA ILE A 100 8.45 10.71 21.27
C ILE A 100 8.65 10.87 19.77
N THR A 101 8.39 12.06 19.23
CA THR A 101 8.71 12.35 17.83
C THR A 101 10.19 12.70 17.67
N PRO A 102 10.85 12.28 16.56
CA PRO A 102 12.25 12.58 16.30
C PRO A 102 12.57 14.09 16.38
N ARG A 103 11.65 14.95 15.95
CA ARG A 103 11.83 16.42 15.98
C ARG A 103 11.92 16.98 17.40
N ILE A 104 11.14 16.45 18.35
CA ILE A 104 11.22 16.87 19.75
C ILE A 104 12.51 16.35 20.36
N LEU A 105 12.80 15.07 20.14
CA LEU A 105 13.98 14.42 20.71
C LEU A 105 15.29 15.09 20.26
N ILE A 106 15.41 15.45 18.98
CA ILE A 106 16.65 16.08 18.50
C ILE A 106 16.89 17.46 19.12
N VAL A 107 15.84 18.26 19.28
CA VAL A 107 15.96 19.59 19.91
C VAL A 107 16.36 19.45 21.37
N ASP A 108 15.77 18.50 22.10
CA ASP A 108 16.11 18.25 23.50
C ASP A 108 17.53 17.68 23.68
N LEU A 109 18.00 16.85 22.74
CA LEU A 109 19.39 16.35 22.73
C LEU A 109 20.38 17.47 22.46
N LEU A 110 20.13 18.32 21.45
CA LEU A 110 21.02 19.44 21.10
C LEU A 110 21.06 20.52 22.18
N THR A 111 19.94 20.71 22.90
CA THR A 111 19.88 21.63 24.06
C THR A 111 20.34 21.00 25.37
N GLN A 112 20.87 19.76 25.33
CA GLN A 112 21.39 19.01 26.49
C GLN A 112 20.39 18.87 27.65
N ARG A 113 19.10 18.76 27.33
CA ARG A 113 18.01 18.61 28.30
C ARG A 113 17.69 17.16 28.64
N ILE A 114 18.41 16.21 28.06
CA ILE A 114 18.19 14.78 28.30
C ILE A 114 19.42 14.24 29.05
N PRO A 115 19.23 13.58 30.21
CA PRO A 115 20.29 12.81 30.84
C PRO A 115 20.57 11.57 29.99
N VAL A 116 21.46 11.70 29.00
CA VAL A 116 21.76 10.61 28.04
C VAL A 116 22.38 9.40 28.73
N SER A 117 22.98 9.57 29.92
CA SER A 117 23.51 8.50 30.76
C SER A 117 22.44 7.60 31.40
N SER A 118 21.22 8.11 31.62
CA SER A 118 20.11 7.31 32.17
C SER A 118 19.21 6.72 31.08
N LEU A 119 19.60 6.85 29.81
CA LEU A 119 18.89 6.26 28.69
C LEU A 119 19.27 4.78 28.54
N ALA A 120 18.28 3.89 28.67
CA ALA A 120 18.46 2.46 28.42
C ALA A 120 18.69 2.19 26.93
N GLY A 121 17.85 2.80 26.08
CA GLY A 121 17.94 2.58 24.65
C GLY A 121 16.88 3.31 23.84
N ILE A 122 16.92 3.07 22.52
CA ILE A 122 16.02 3.67 21.53
C ILE A 122 15.40 2.59 20.66
N PHE A 123 14.07 2.64 20.52
CA PHE A 123 13.32 1.82 19.58
C PHE A 123 12.93 2.62 18.34
N ILE A 124 13.27 2.08 17.17
CA ILE A 124 12.85 2.64 15.89
C ILE A 124 11.80 1.72 15.27
N LEU A 125 10.58 2.23 15.11
CA LEU A 125 9.42 1.43 14.73
C LEU A 125 9.30 1.14 13.23
N ASN A 126 9.80 2.03 12.39
CA ASN A 126 9.69 1.95 10.93
C ASN A 126 11.08 2.06 10.28
N ALA A 127 11.94 1.06 10.47
CA ALA A 127 13.30 1.09 9.92
C ALA A 127 13.34 1.18 8.38
N HIS A 128 12.29 0.70 7.70
CA HIS A 128 12.20 0.75 6.23
C HIS A 128 12.02 2.15 5.64
N SER A 129 11.56 3.13 6.41
CA SER A 129 11.47 4.52 5.93
C SER A 129 12.75 5.33 6.15
N LEU A 130 13.75 4.75 6.83
CA LEU A 130 14.98 5.45 7.15
C LEU A 130 15.88 5.63 5.93
N SER A 131 16.54 6.78 5.90
CA SER A 131 17.68 7.10 5.05
C SER A 131 18.91 7.42 5.91
N GLU A 132 20.10 7.44 5.32
CA GLU A 132 21.33 7.82 6.03
C GLU A 132 21.29 9.26 6.57
N THR A 133 20.53 10.13 5.92
CA THR A 133 20.34 11.54 6.26
C THR A 133 19.09 11.80 7.12
N SER A 134 18.42 10.74 7.59
CA SER A 134 17.23 10.85 8.42
C SER A 134 17.55 11.45 9.80
N THR A 135 16.56 12.10 10.41
CA THR A 135 16.71 12.69 11.75
C THR A 135 16.93 11.61 12.80
N GLU A 136 16.32 10.44 12.63
CA GLU A 136 16.51 9.27 13.48
C GLU A 136 17.95 8.76 13.45
N ALA A 137 18.57 8.67 12.26
CA ALA A 137 19.98 8.31 12.14
C ALA A 137 20.89 9.34 12.85
N PHE A 138 20.55 10.62 12.76
CA PHE A 138 21.29 11.67 13.45
C PHE A 138 21.13 11.60 14.98
N ILE A 139 19.92 11.34 15.48
CA ILE A 139 19.64 11.11 16.91
C ILE A 139 20.48 9.95 17.43
N VAL A 140 20.49 8.82 16.73
CA VAL A 140 21.27 7.64 17.13
C VAL A 140 22.77 7.95 17.15
N ARG A 141 23.28 8.72 16.17
CA ARG A 141 24.68 9.14 16.17
C ARG A 141 25.04 9.97 17.41
N ILE A 142 24.21 10.94 17.80
CA ILE A 142 24.44 11.77 19.00
C ILE A 142 24.41 10.88 20.26
N VAL A 143 23.39 10.03 20.37
CA VAL A 143 23.19 9.16 21.53
C VAL A 143 24.36 8.20 21.67
N LYS A 144 24.83 7.56 20.58
CA LYS A 144 26.00 6.66 20.63
C LYS A 144 27.30 7.39 20.95
N THR A 145 27.42 8.66 20.60
CA THR A 145 28.60 9.49 20.95
C THR A 145 28.62 9.85 22.44
N LEU A 146 27.46 10.15 23.02
CA LEU A 146 27.32 10.56 24.42
C LEU A 146 27.17 9.37 25.39
N ASN A 147 26.52 8.30 24.94
CA ASN A 147 26.27 7.07 25.68
C ASN A 147 26.47 5.85 24.77
N GLY A 148 27.63 5.22 24.88
CA GLY A 148 27.95 4.00 24.13
C GLY A 148 27.19 2.76 24.59
N SER A 149 26.65 2.73 25.81
CA SER A 149 25.93 1.56 26.36
C SER A 149 24.45 1.53 26.00
N ALA A 150 23.85 2.65 25.58
CA ALA A 150 22.45 2.69 25.17
C ALA A 150 22.21 1.77 23.96
N TYR A 151 21.32 0.77 24.07
CA TYR A 151 21.03 -0.14 22.98
C TYR A 151 20.10 0.50 21.94
N VAL A 152 20.21 0.08 20.68
CA VAL A 152 19.32 0.54 19.61
C VAL A 152 18.63 -0.67 19.02
N ARG A 153 17.30 -0.71 19.05
CA ARG A 153 16.51 -1.77 18.41
C ARG A 153 15.65 -1.18 17.31
N ALA A 154 15.88 -1.62 16.09
CA ALA A 154 15.15 -1.13 14.93
C ALA A 154 14.26 -2.24 14.40
N PHE A 155 13.03 -1.91 14.03
CA PHE A 155 12.02 -2.86 13.61
C PHE A 155 11.47 -2.52 12.22
N SER A 156 11.15 -3.55 11.44
CA SER A 156 10.45 -3.41 10.17
C SER A 156 9.57 -4.63 9.89
N ASP A 157 8.36 -4.39 9.38
CA ASP A 157 7.43 -5.42 8.88
C ASP A 157 7.33 -5.44 7.35
N LYS A 158 8.16 -4.63 6.66
CA LYS A 158 8.20 -4.51 5.19
C LYS A 158 9.57 -4.92 4.65
N PRO A 159 9.84 -6.23 4.49
CA PRO A 159 11.11 -6.71 3.95
C PRO A 159 11.38 -6.18 2.54
N GLN A 160 10.34 -6.06 1.71
CA GLN A 160 10.42 -5.53 0.33
C GLN A 160 11.00 -4.10 0.29
N ALA A 161 10.62 -3.26 1.26
CA ALA A 161 11.11 -1.89 1.34
C ALA A 161 12.55 -1.77 1.89
N MET A 162 13.06 -2.82 2.53
CA MET A 162 14.44 -2.89 3.04
C MET A 162 15.45 -3.33 1.97
N VAL A 163 14.99 -4.09 0.97
CA VAL A 163 15.78 -4.49 -0.21
C VAL A 163 15.67 -3.44 -1.33
N SER A 164 14.87 -2.39 -1.12
CA SER A 164 14.65 -1.39 -2.17
C SER A 164 15.91 -0.54 -2.40
N GLY A 165 16.49 -0.68 -3.59
CA GLY A 165 17.62 0.14 -4.06
C GLY A 165 18.96 -0.49 -3.69
N PHE A 166 20.05 0.24 -3.89
CA PHE A 166 21.38 -0.30 -3.67
C PHE A 166 21.72 -0.40 -2.16
N ALA A 167 21.90 -1.62 -1.67
CA ALA A 167 22.41 -1.95 -0.32
C ALA A 167 21.72 -1.22 0.84
N LYS A 168 20.42 -0.91 0.73
CA LYS A 168 19.70 -0.10 1.72
C LYS A 168 19.77 -0.67 3.13
N THR A 169 19.62 -1.98 3.30
CA THR A 169 19.71 -2.62 4.63
C THR A 169 21.07 -2.39 5.28
N GLU A 170 22.16 -2.55 4.55
CA GLU A 170 23.51 -2.30 5.07
C GLU A 170 23.70 -0.83 5.46
N ARG A 171 23.24 0.09 4.60
CA ARG A 171 23.28 1.55 4.85
C ARG A 171 22.50 1.93 6.10
N THR A 172 21.30 1.38 6.28
CA THR A 172 20.49 1.61 7.49
C THR A 172 21.17 1.04 8.73
N MET A 173 21.75 -0.17 8.68
CA MET A 173 22.48 -0.73 9.81
C MET A 173 23.70 0.11 10.18
N ARG A 174 24.46 0.58 9.18
CA ARG A 174 25.61 1.47 9.38
C ARG A 174 25.19 2.80 9.99
N ALA A 175 24.11 3.40 9.51
CA ALA A 175 23.57 4.66 10.03
C ALA A 175 23.11 4.56 11.49
N LEU A 176 22.63 3.37 11.90
CA LEU A 176 22.15 3.09 13.26
C LEU A 176 23.21 2.45 14.17
N PHE A 177 24.44 2.25 13.70
CA PHE A 177 25.52 1.58 14.43
C PHE A 177 25.16 0.15 14.90
N LEU A 178 24.35 -0.56 14.09
CA LEU A 178 23.90 -1.93 14.36
C LEU A 178 24.82 -2.93 13.67
N ARG A 179 25.17 -4.00 14.39
CA ARG A 179 26.02 -5.10 13.87
C ARG A 179 25.23 -6.36 13.54
N ARG A 180 24.05 -6.52 14.12
CA ARG A 180 23.24 -7.73 14.06
C ARG A 180 21.93 -7.49 13.33
N LEU A 181 21.60 -8.43 12.47
CA LEU A 181 20.40 -8.43 11.62
C LEU A 181 19.63 -9.72 11.91
N HIS A 182 18.39 -9.55 12.37
CA HIS A 182 17.47 -10.64 12.70
C HIS A 182 16.41 -10.72 11.61
N LEU A 183 16.48 -11.77 10.79
CA LEU A 183 15.54 -12.00 9.68
C LEU A 183 14.56 -13.09 10.07
N TRP A 184 13.26 -12.78 10.04
CA TRP A 184 12.18 -13.72 10.38
C TRP A 184 11.18 -13.85 9.23
N PRO A 185 11.53 -14.64 8.18
CA PRO A 185 10.61 -14.95 7.10
C PRO A 185 9.50 -15.92 7.56
N ARG A 186 8.37 -15.95 6.85
CA ARG A 186 7.27 -16.89 7.17
C ARG A 186 7.64 -18.37 7.03
N PHE A 187 8.62 -18.68 6.18
CA PHE A 187 9.09 -20.05 5.94
C PHE A 187 10.14 -20.51 6.96
N GLN A 188 10.52 -19.66 7.93
CA GLN A 188 11.39 -20.09 9.02
C GLN A 188 10.67 -21.15 9.86
N LEU A 189 11.40 -22.19 10.28
CA LEU A 189 10.84 -23.37 10.93
C LEU A 189 9.90 -23.03 12.09
N ASP A 190 10.34 -22.19 13.04
CA ASP A 190 9.53 -21.82 14.22
C ASP A 190 8.27 -21.01 13.85
N VAL A 191 8.35 -20.20 12.79
CA VAL A 191 7.22 -19.39 12.31
C VAL A 191 6.22 -20.28 11.57
N SER A 192 6.70 -21.15 10.68
CA SER A 192 5.86 -22.07 9.90
C SER A 192 5.10 -23.01 10.81
N GLN A 193 5.78 -23.63 11.79
CA GLN A 193 5.15 -24.55 12.74
C GLN A 193 4.01 -23.91 13.54
N GLU A 194 4.18 -22.64 13.95
CA GLU A 194 3.14 -21.94 14.71
C GLU A 194 1.96 -21.51 13.81
N LEU A 195 2.23 -21.12 12.55
CA LEU A 195 1.20 -20.75 11.58
C LEU A 195 0.42 -21.97 11.06
N GLU A 196 1.07 -23.14 10.95
CA GLU A 196 0.48 -24.40 10.50
C GLU A 196 -0.34 -25.11 11.57
N ARG A 197 -0.27 -24.65 12.83
CA ARG A 197 -1.01 -25.26 13.95
C ARG A 197 -2.52 -25.16 13.76
N GLU A 198 -3.01 -24.01 13.31
CA GLU A 198 -4.43 -23.73 13.06
C GLU A 198 -4.56 -22.92 11.77
N PRO A 199 -4.44 -23.57 10.58
CA PRO A 199 -4.55 -22.88 9.31
C PRO A 199 -6.02 -22.50 9.05
N PRO A 200 -6.29 -21.28 8.55
CA PRO A 200 -7.64 -20.93 8.12
C PRO A 200 -8.03 -21.76 6.89
N GLU A 201 -9.29 -22.19 6.82
CA GLU A 201 -9.84 -22.84 5.63
C GLU A 201 -9.99 -21.80 4.51
N VAL A 202 -9.33 -22.05 3.37
CA VAL A 202 -9.36 -21.16 2.20
C VAL A 202 -10.03 -21.90 1.05
N VAL A 203 -11.15 -21.34 0.57
CA VAL A 203 -11.86 -21.85 -0.61
C VAL A 203 -11.54 -20.96 -1.81
N ASP A 204 -10.74 -21.49 -2.74
CA ASP A 204 -10.33 -20.78 -3.95
C ASP A 204 -11.40 -20.88 -5.04
N ILE A 205 -12.13 -19.79 -5.27
CA ILE A 205 -13.12 -19.71 -6.34
C ILE A 205 -12.57 -18.92 -7.54
N ARG A 206 -12.34 -19.61 -8.65
CA ARG A 206 -11.81 -19.01 -9.88
C ARG A 206 -12.93 -18.42 -10.72
N VAL A 207 -12.98 -17.09 -10.81
CA VAL A 207 -13.94 -16.35 -11.62
C VAL A 207 -13.24 -15.81 -12.87
N SER A 208 -13.60 -16.33 -14.04
CA SER A 208 -13.09 -15.82 -15.32
C SER A 208 -13.66 -14.44 -15.64
N MET A 209 -12.82 -13.55 -16.19
CA MET A 209 -13.27 -12.28 -16.76
C MET A 209 -14.11 -12.52 -18.02
N SER A 210 -14.99 -11.58 -18.34
CA SER A 210 -15.74 -11.63 -19.59
C SER A 210 -14.85 -11.34 -20.79
N ASN A 211 -15.30 -11.74 -21.98
CA ASN A 211 -14.55 -11.52 -23.22
C ASN A 211 -14.23 -10.04 -23.47
N TYR A 212 -15.16 -9.14 -23.14
CA TYR A 212 -14.94 -7.69 -23.27
C TYR A 212 -13.95 -7.16 -22.24
N MET A 213 -14.02 -7.62 -20.98
CA MET A 213 -13.03 -7.25 -19.95
C MET A 213 -11.62 -7.72 -20.32
N VAL A 214 -11.48 -8.95 -20.84
CA VAL A 214 -10.19 -9.47 -21.34
C VAL A 214 -9.68 -8.64 -22.51
N GLY A 215 -10.56 -8.25 -23.44
CA GLY A 215 -10.21 -7.36 -24.55
C GLY A 215 -9.69 -6.00 -24.09
N ILE A 216 -10.35 -5.39 -23.11
CA ILE A 216 -9.93 -4.11 -22.50
C ILE A 216 -8.59 -4.28 -21.78
N GLN A 217 -8.43 -5.33 -20.97
CA GLN A 217 -7.17 -5.58 -20.24
C GLN A 217 -5.99 -5.71 -21.20
N LYS A 218 -6.13 -6.51 -22.28
CA LYS A 218 -5.09 -6.69 -23.30
C LYS A 218 -4.72 -5.36 -23.96
N ALA A 219 -5.73 -4.56 -24.32
CA ALA A 219 -5.51 -3.25 -24.93
C ALA A 219 -4.78 -2.29 -23.97
N ILE A 220 -5.14 -2.25 -22.68
CA ILE A 220 -4.45 -1.40 -21.70
C ILE A 220 -2.99 -1.85 -21.52
N VAL A 221 -2.72 -3.15 -21.41
CA VAL A 221 -1.36 -3.68 -21.26
C VAL A 221 -0.49 -3.35 -22.47
N GLU A 222 -1.05 -3.44 -23.68
CA GLU A 222 -0.35 -3.06 -24.92
C GLU A 222 0.02 -1.56 -24.94
N VAL A 223 -0.90 -0.69 -24.53
CA VAL A 223 -0.64 0.76 -24.41
C VAL A 223 0.40 1.04 -23.33
N MET A 224 0.33 0.36 -22.18
CA MET A 224 1.34 0.47 -21.13
C MET A 224 2.73 0.06 -21.62
N ASP A 225 2.85 -1.04 -22.36
CA ASP A 225 4.12 -1.48 -22.95
C ASP A 225 4.68 -0.45 -23.94
N ALA A 226 3.83 0.14 -24.78
CA ALA A 226 4.24 1.23 -25.67
C ALA A 226 4.74 2.47 -24.89
N CYS A 227 4.04 2.88 -23.84
CA CYS A 227 4.47 3.98 -22.96
C CYS A 227 5.80 3.68 -22.25
N LEU A 228 6.00 2.44 -21.77
CA LEU A 228 7.24 2.02 -21.14
C LEU A 228 8.41 2.00 -22.12
N LYS A 229 8.20 1.53 -23.36
CA LYS A 229 9.20 1.56 -24.43
C LYS A 229 9.61 2.99 -24.78
N GLU A 230 8.65 3.90 -24.88
CA GLU A 230 8.92 5.33 -25.11
C GLU A 230 9.69 5.96 -23.94
N MET A 231 9.39 5.57 -22.71
CA MET A 231 10.12 6.04 -21.54
C MET A 231 11.56 5.52 -21.51
N LYS A 232 11.79 4.23 -21.85
CA LYS A 232 13.12 3.61 -21.94
C LYS A 232 14.05 4.32 -22.93
N LYS A 233 13.52 4.87 -24.03
CA LYS A 233 14.32 5.66 -25.01
C LYS A 233 14.98 6.89 -24.41
N THR A 234 14.53 7.37 -23.25
CA THR A 234 15.07 8.60 -22.63
C THR A 234 16.43 8.35 -21.94
N ASN A 235 16.94 7.10 -21.88
CA ASN A 235 18.25 6.68 -21.33
C ASN A 235 18.62 7.19 -19.91
N LYS A 236 17.68 7.84 -19.21
CA LYS A 236 17.84 8.37 -17.84
C LYS A 236 17.19 7.48 -16.78
N VAL A 237 16.67 6.31 -17.18
CA VAL A 237 15.86 5.45 -16.32
C VAL A 237 16.38 4.02 -16.46
N ASP A 238 16.50 3.33 -15.33
CA ASP A 238 17.06 1.99 -15.29
C ASP A 238 16.10 0.98 -15.95
N VAL A 239 16.63 0.19 -16.88
CA VAL A 239 15.84 -0.65 -17.80
C VAL A 239 15.32 -1.92 -17.12
N ASP A 240 16.02 -2.38 -16.08
CA ASP A 240 15.77 -3.67 -15.41
C ASP A 240 14.52 -3.63 -14.52
N ASP A 241 14.25 -2.49 -13.88
CA ASP A 241 13.09 -2.28 -13.01
C ASP A 241 11.78 -2.00 -13.81
N LEU A 242 11.90 -1.64 -15.09
CA LEU A 242 10.80 -1.16 -15.96
C LEU A 242 10.25 -2.27 -16.88
N THR A 243 9.82 -3.39 -16.32
CA THR A 243 9.08 -4.42 -17.07
C THR A 243 7.57 -4.20 -16.99
N VAL A 244 6.81 -4.74 -17.94
CA VAL A 244 5.34 -4.71 -17.92
C VAL A 244 4.80 -5.43 -16.67
N GLU A 245 5.46 -6.51 -16.26
CA GLU A 245 5.15 -7.27 -15.04
C GLU A 245 5.36 -6.41 -13.80
N SER A 246 6.50 -5.73 -13.70
CA SER A 246 6.75 -4.71 -12.67
C SER A 246 5.66 -3.64 -12.68
N GLY A 247 5.25 -3.17 -13.87
CA GLY A 247 4.19 -2.19 -14.09
C GLY A 247 2.82 -2.56 -13.52
N LEU A 248 2.52 -3.85 -13.35
CA LEU A 248 1.26 -4.30 -12.76
C LEU A 248 1.28 -4.25 -11.22
N PHE A 249 2.46 -4.33 -10.58
CA PHE A 249 2.57 -4.34 -9.13
C PHE A 249 2.44 -2.95 -8.50
N LYS A 250 1.77 -2.85 -7.35
CA LYS A 250 1.56 -1.58 -6.62
C LYS A 250 2.86 -0.83 -6.32
N SER A 251 3.97 -1.54 -6.13
CA SER A 251 5.31 -0.98 -5.89
C SER A 251 5.88 -0.19 -7.07
N PHE A 252 5.35 -0.35 -8.29
CA PHE A 252 5.87 0.31 -9.48
C PHE A 252 5.90 1.84 -9.38
N ASP A 253 4.83 2.47 -8.85
CA ASP A 253 4.81 3.93 -8.69
C ASP A 253 5.91 4.41 -7.74
N GLU A 254 6.23 3.62 -6.72
CA GLU A 254 7.28 3.92 -5.76
C GLU A 254 8.67 3.77 -6.38
N ILE A 255 8.87 2.74 -7.21
CA ILE A 255 10.09 2.52 -7.99
C ILE A 255 10.32 3.68 -8.97
N VAL A 256 9.28 4.06 -9.74
CA VAL A 256 9.34 5.16 -10.70
C VAL A 256 9.64 6.48 -9.99
N ARG A 257 8.97 6.79 -8.87
CA ARG A 257 9.28 8.00 -8.08
C ARG A 257 10.70 8.01 -7.57
N ARG A 258 11.18 6.89 -7.01
CA ARG A 258 12.55 6.80 -6.48
C ARG A 258 13.61 7.10 -7.54
N GLN A 259 13.41 6.65 -8.78
CA GLN A 259 14.35 6.90 -9.87
C GLN A 259 14.19 8.31 -10.47
N LEU A 260 12.96 8.80 -10.60
CA LEU A 260 12.67 10.05 -11.32
C LEU A 260 12.68 11.30 -10.44
N ASP A 261 12.37 11.21 -9.14
CA ASP A 261 12.32 12.36 -8.23
C ASP A 261 13.64 13.16 -8.18
N PRO A 262 14.84 12.53 -8.11
CA PRO A 262 16.11 13.26 -8.11
C PRO A 262 16.35 14.08 -9.39
N ILE A 263 15.90 13.56 -10.53
CA ILE A 263 16.11 14.15 -11.85
C ILE A 263 14.86 14.88 -12.38
N TRP A 264 13.80 15.01 -11.57
CA TRP A 264 12.48 15.46 -12.02
C TRP A 264 12.50 16.82 -12.70
N HIS A 265 13.34 17.73 -12.21
CA HIS A 265 13.53 19.06 -12.78
C HIS A 265 14.17 19.03 -14.18
N THR A 266 15.01 18.02 -14.47
CA THR A 266 15.69 17.85 -15.77
C THR A 266 14.89 17.06 -16.80
N LEU A 267 13.76 16.46 -16.41
CA LEU A 267 12.93 15.66 -17.30
C LEU A 267 12.04 16.55 -18.19
N GLY A 268 11.98 16.21 -19.48
CA GLY A 268 11.13 16.90 -20.45
C GLY A 268 9.63 16.72 -20.15
N LYS A 269 8.81 17.65 -20.66
CA LYS A 269 7.34 17.62 -20.48
C LYS A 269 6.72 16.30 -20.95
N ARG A 270 7.20 15.76 -22.08
CA ARG A 270 6.75 14.47 -22.64
C ARG A 270 6.96 13.30 -21.69
N THR A 271 8.13 13.18 -21.06
CA THR A 271 8.42 12.09 -20.12
C THR A 271 7.58 12.21 -18.83
N LYS A 272 7.39 13.43 -18.32
CA LYS A 272 6.50 13.69 -17.17
C LYS A 272 5.06 13.29 -17.47
N GLN A 273 4.59 13.56 -18.69
CA GLN A 273 3.28 13.14 -19.14
C GLN A 273 3.17 11.61 -19.23
N LEU A 274 4.17 10.91 -19.79
CA LEU A 274 4.17 9.43 -19.83
C LEU A 274 4.08 8.80 -18.44
N VAL A 275 4.70 9.39 -17.42
CA VAL A 275 4.58 8.91 -16.02
C VAL A 275 3.16 9.10 -15.50
N SER A 276 2.53 10.23 -15.82
CA SER A 276 1.12 10.46 -15.49
C SER A 276 0.19 9.48 -16.22
N ASP A 277 0.43 9.26 -17.51
CA ASP A 277 -0.32 8.34 -18.37
C ASP A 277 -0.25 6.90 -17.82
N LEU A 278 0.96 6.42 -17.46
CA LEU A 278 1.14 5.12 -16.82
C LEU A 278 0.33 5.00 -15.53
N LYS A 279 0.30 6.05 -14.71
CA LYS A 279 -0.50 6.08 -13.48
C LYS A 279 -2.00 6.01 -13.78
N THR A 280 -2.48 6.71 -14.81
CA THR A 280 -3.88 6.65 -15.25
C THR A 280 -4.24 5.24 -15.76
N LEU A 281 -3.43 4.67 -16.66
CA LEU A 281 -3.66 3.32 -17.22
C LEU A 281 -3.72 2.23 -16.14
N ARG A 282 -2.83 2.31 -15.14
CA ARG A 282 -2.82 1.38 -14.00
C ARG A 282 -4.07 1.50 -13.14
N LYS A 283 -4.57 2.73 -12.89
CA LYS A 283 -5.87 2.93 -12.22
C LYS A 283 -7.02 2.37 -13.04
N LEU A 284 -6.95 2.49 -14.37
CA LEU A 284 -7.96 1.99 -15.30
C LEU A 284 -8.07 0.46 -15.23
N LEU A 285 -6.95 -0.25 -15.11
CA LEU A 285 -6.94 -1.71 -14.86
C LEU A 285 -7.59 -2.08 -13.52
N ASP A 286 -7.31 -1.33 -12.43
CA ASP A 286 -7.92 -1.58 -11.12
C ASP A 286 -9.43 -1.29 -11.14
N TYR A 287 -9.85 -0.22 -11.82
CA TYR A 287 -11.26 0.18 -11.94
C TYR A 287 -12.08 -0.78 -12.81
N LEU A 288 -11.48 -1.38 -13.85
CA LEU A 288 -12.15 -2.38 -14.69
C LEU A 288 -12.72 -3.54 -13.86
N VAL A 289 -12.02 -3.94 -12.80
CA VAL A 289 -12.38 -5.09 -11.95
C VAL A 289 -13.23 -4.69 -10.74
N ARG A 290 -13.21 -3.41 -10.34
CA ARG A 290 -13.91 -2.90 -9.15
C ARG A 290 -15.23 -2.22 -9.44
N TYR A 291 -15.34 -1.50 -10.56
CA TYR A 291 -16.55 -0.74 -10.92
C TYR A 291 -17.44 -1.50 -11.91
N ASP A 292 -18.72 -1.14 -11.92
CA ASP A 292 -19.68 -1.60 -12.90
C ASP A 292 -19.41 -1.02 -14.29
N ALA A 293 -19.99 -1.64 -15.33
CA ALA A 293 -19.76 -1.26 -16.71
C ALA A 293 -20.14 0.21 -17.02
N VAL A 294 -21.19 0.74 -16.39
CA VAL A 294 -21.68 2.10 -16.63
C VAL A 294 -20.76 3.13 -15.97
N SER A 295 -20.41 2.93 -14.70
CA SER A 295 -19.47 3.81 -14.00
C SER A 295 -18.09 3.80 -14.65
N PHE A 296 -17.64 2.64 -15.14
CA PHE A 296 -16.39 2.54 -15.88
C PHE A 296 -16.43 3.33 -17.20
N LEU A 297 -17.51 3.24 -17.97
CA LEU A 297 -17.68 4.00 -19.21
C LEU A 297 -17.74 5.52 -18.93
N LYS A 298 -18.49 5.95 -17.91
CA LYS A 298 -18.54 7.36 -17.49
C LYS A 298 -17.16 7.88 -17.11
N PHE A 299 -16.37 7.08 -16.41
CA PHE A 299 -15.00 7.44 -16.05
C PHE A 299 -14.10 7.56 -17.29
N LEU A 300 -14.22 6.66 -18.27
CA LEU A 300 -13.51 6.74 -19.54
C LEU A 300 -13.87 8.00 -20.34
N ASP A 301 -15.15 8.34 -20.42
CA ASP A 301 -15.61 9.55 -21.10
C ASP A 301 -15.16 10.82 -20.37
N ALA A 302 -15.19 10.82 -19.03
CA ALA A 302 -14.64 11.91 -18.24
C ALA A 302 -13.14 12.09 -18.47
N LEU A 303 -12.37 10.99 -18.53
CA LEU A 303 -10.94 11.03 -18.88
C LEU A 303 -10.72 11.62 -20.27
N ARG A 304 -11.53 11.23 -21.26
CA ARG A 304 -11.44 11.78 -22.62
C ARG A 304 -11.69 13.29 -22.69
N VAL A 305 -12.53 13.82 -21.81
CA VAL A 305 -12.82 15.27 -21.72
C VAL A 305 -11.74 16.00 -20.93
N SER A 306 -11.26 15.44 -19.83
CA SER A 306 -10.25 16.08 -18.96
C SER A 306 -8.84 16.00 -19.53
N GLU A 307 -8.49 14.87 -20.13
CA GLU A 307 -7.19 14.62 -20.74
C GLU A 307 -7.22 15.11 -22.19
N SER A 308 -7.07 16.43 -22.35
CA SER A 308 -6.84 17.06 -23.66
C SER A 308 -5.50 16.61 -24.28
N TYR A 309 -5.23 17.04 -25.53
CA TYR A 309 -4.17 16.66 -26.50
C TYR A 309 -2.74 16.26 -26.01
N GLN A 310 -2.42 16.38 -24.73
CA GLN A 310 -1.13 15.99 -24.16
C GLN A 310 -1.03 14.51 -23.78
N SER A 311 -2.13 13.83 -23.45
CA SER A 311 -2.09 12.39 -23.09
C SER A 311 -1.77 11.53 -24.32
N VAL A 312 -0.57 10.95 -24.34
CA VAL A 312 -0.05 10.21 -25.50
C VAL A 312 -0.80 8.90 -25.68
N TRP A 313 -1.23 8.29 -24.58
CA TRP A 313 -1.93 7.01 -24.57
C TRP A 313 -3.30 7.05 -25.26
N LEU A 314 -3.98 8.20 -25.26
CA LEU A 314 -5.29 8.36 -25.89
C LEU A 314 -5.21 8.26 -27.42
N PHE A 315 -4.06 8.59 -28.01
CA PHE A 315 -3.83 8.53 -29.45
C PHE A 315 -3.24 7.20 -29.93
N ALA A 316 -2.95 6.27 -29.01
CA ALA A 316 -2.47 4.95 -29.39
C ALA A 316 -3.58 4.15 -30.09
N GLU A 317 -3.26 3.37 -31.12
CA GLU A 317 -4.27 2.59 -31.86
C GLU A 317 -5.05 1.61 -30.96
N SER A 318 -4.40 1.09 -29.92
CA SER A 318 -5.01 0.21 -28.93
C SER A 318 -5.96 0.94 -27.97
N SER A 319 -5.90 2.27 -27.87
CA SER A 319 -6.84 3.07 -27.07
C SER A 319 -8.26 2.96 -27.63
N TYR A 320 -8.42 2.95 -28.96
CA TYR A 320 -9.73 2.83 -29.60
C TYR A 320 -10.43 1.53 -29.22
N LYS A 321 -9.67 0.42 -29.06
CA LYS A 321 -10.19 -0.87 -28.61
C LYS A 321 -10.75 -0.78 -27.18
N ILE A 322 -10.13 0.00 -26.30
CA ILE A 322 -10.61 0.22 -24.92
C ILE A 322 -12.00 0.87 -24.95
N PHE A 323 -12.16 1.96 -25.70
CA PHE A 323 -13.44 2.67 -25.79
C PHE A 323 -14.52 1.85 -26.50
N ASP A 324 -14.18 1.13 -27.57
CA ASP A 324 -15.12 0.28 -28.30
C ASP A 324 -15.64 -0.88 -27.43
N PHE A 325 -14.75 -1.59 -26.75
CA PHE A 325 -15.16 -2.65 -25.84
C PHE A 325 -15.91 -2.11 -24.62
N ALA A 326 -15.52 -0.96 -24.06
CA ALA A 326 -16.27 -0.33 -22.96
C ALA A 326 -17.70 0.02 -23.38
N LYS A 327 -17.90 0.55 -24.59
CA LYS A 327 -19.23 0.81 -25.15
C LYS A 327 -20.02 -0.47 -25.36
N LYS A 328 -19.40 -1.52 -25.90
CA LYS A 328 -20.04 -2.84 -26.11
C LYS A 328 -20.50 -3.53 -24.82
N ARG A 329 -19.96 -3.14 -23.65
CA ARG A 329 -20.39 -3.62 -22.32
C ARG A 329 -21.68 -2.96 -21.82
N VAL A 330 -22.08 -1.83 -22.41
CA VAL A 330 -23.25 -1.02 -22.02
C VAL A 330 -24.29 -0.96 -23.13
N TYR A 331 -23.83 -0.97 -24.38
CA TYR A 331 -24.64 -0.79 -25.56
C TYR A 331 -24.47 -1.96 -26.52
N ARG A 332 -25.58 -2.53 -26.97
CA ARG A 332 -25.62 -3.50 -28.06
C ARG A 332 -26.27 -2.86 -29.29
N LEU A 333 -25.56 -2.89 -30.42
CA LEU A 333 -26.10 -2.46 -31.71
C LEU A 333 -26.81 -3.66 -32.34
N MET A 334 -28.15 -3.68 -32.33
CA MET A 334 -28.94 -4.70 -33.02
C MET A 334 -29.42 -4.18 -34.37
N LYS A 335 -29.38 -5.01 -35.41
CA LYS A 335 -30.10 -4.72 -36.64
C LYS A 335 -31.61 -4.89 -36.41
N ALA A 336 -32.43 -4.04 -37.00
CA ALA A 336 -33.88 -3.99 -36.80
C ALA A 336 -34.62 -5.34 -37.01
N SER A 337 -34.02 -6.28 -37.75
CA SER A 337 -34.53 -7.63 -37.97
C SER A 337 -34.46 -8.56 -36.74
N ASP A 338 -33.53 -8.33 -35.81
CA ASP A 338 -33.33 -9.20 -34.63
C ASP A 338 -34.17 -8.77 -33.41
N VAL A 339 -34.63 -7.51 -33.38
CA VAL A 339 -35.50 -6.97 -32.33
C VAL A 339 -36.89 -7.62 -32.34
N VAL A 340 -37.33 -8.12 -33.51
CA VAL A 340 -38.63 -8.81 -33.65
C VAL A 340 -38.54 -10.23 -33.07
N LYS A 341 -37.43 -10.94 -33.28
CA LYS A 341 -37.21 -12.30 -32.78
C LYS A 341 -37.01 -12.35 -31.26
N SER A 342 -36.34 -11.36 -30.67
CA SER A 342 -36.15 -11.28 -29.20
C SER A 342 -37.44 -10.94 -28.46
N LYS A 343 -38.33 -10.11 -29.05
CA LYS A 343 -39.66 -9.82 -28.47
C LYS A 343 -40.65 -10.99 -28.57
N GLU A 344 -40.55 -11.84 -29.59
CA GLU A 344 -41.36 -13.06 -29.66
C GLU A 344 -40.95 -14.11 -28.61
N HIS A 345 -39.66 -14.24 -28.32
CA HIS A 345 -39.19 -15.20 -27.31
C HIS A 345 -39.58 -14.82 -25.87
N VAL A 346 -39.70 -13.53 -25.55
CA VAL A 346 -40.09 -13.04 -24.20
C VAL A 346 -41.61 -13.16 -23.95
N LYS A 347 -42.44 -13.13 -25.00
CA LYS A 347 -43.90 -13.28 -24.85
C LYS A 347 -44.34 -14.71 -24.53
N ASN A 348 -43.56 -15.73 -24.87
CA ASN A 348 -43.93 -17.13 -24.64
C ASN A 348 -43.65 -17.63 -23.20
N THR A 349 -43.05 -16.82 -22.32
CA THR A 349 -42.68 -17.25 -20.95
C THR A 349 -43.31 -16.45 -19.81
N SER A 350 -44.26 -15.53 -20.05
CA SER A 350 -44.93 -14.81 -18.95
C SER A 350 -46.46 -14.79 -19.07
N GLY A 351 -47.09 -15.73 -18.37
CA GLY A 351 -48.53 -15.72 -18.12
C GLY A 351 -48.93 -14.76 -16.99
N LYS A 352 -49.95 -13.95 -17.28
CA LYS A 352 -50.95 -13.32 -16.39
C LYS A 352 -50.55 -12.17 -15.43
N LYS A 353 -51.29 -11.05 -15.63
CA LYS A 353 -51.57 -9.88 -14.76
C LYS A 353 -50.40 -8.89 -14.60
N ARG A 354 -50.54 -7.57 -14.69
CA ARG A 354 -51.66 -6.67 -14.36
C ARG A 354 -51.47 -5.35 -15.12
N LYS A 355 -52.56 -4.75 -15.60
CA LYS A 355 -52.61 -3.44 -16.27
C LYS A 355 -52.28 -2.31 -15.28
N SER A 356 -51.29 -1.48 -15.58
CA SER A 356 -51.16 -0.14 -14.99
C SER A 356 -50.56 0.81 -16.01
N ASN A 357 -51.34 1.82 -16.38
CA ASN A 357 -50.98 2.91 -17.28
C ASN A 357 -49.83 3.74 -16.66
N ALA A 358 -48.76 3.95 -17.42
CA ALA A 358 -47.85 5.07 -17.22
C ALA A 358 -47.42 5.57 -18.61
N SER A 359 -47.83 6.80 -18.90
CA SER A 359 -47.50 7.59 -20.08
C SER A 359 -46.00 7.84 -20.18
N VAL A 360 -45.38 7.43 -21.28
CA VAL A 360 -44.01 7.82 -21.64
C VAL A 360 -44.10 8.88 -22.71
N GLU A 361 -43.68 10.10 -22.36
CA GLU A 361 -43.47 11.20 -23.30
C GLU A 361 -42.39 10.82 -24.31
N ALA A 362 -42.74 10.92 -25.58
CA ALA A 362 -41.84 10.77 -26.70
C ALA A 362 -41.05 12.07 -26.88
N VAL A 363 -39.72 12.00 -26.78
CA VAL A 363 -38.83 12.98 -27.41
C VAL A 363 -38.08 12.27 -28.52
N GLY A 364 -38.52 12.55 -29.74
CA GLY A 364 -37.93 12.03 -30.97
C GLY A 364 -36.61 12.71 -31.32
N GLY A 365 -35.76 11.93 -31.98
CA GLY A 365 -34.60 12.39 -32.74
C GLY A 365 -34.28 11.35 -33.80
N ALA A 366 -34.88 11.52 -34.98
CA ALA A 366 -34.80 10.61 -36.11
C ALA A 366 -33.38 10.59 -36.72
N THR A 367 -32.81 9.38 -36.85
CA THR A 367 -31.87 9.04 -37.94
C THR A 367 -32.24 7.66 -38.49
N ALA A 368 -33.33 7.64 -39.26
CA ALA A 368 -33.68 6.52 -40.12
C ALA A 368 -32.79 6.56 -41.38
N ALA A 369 -31.64 5.88 -41.34
CA ALA A 369 -30.86 5.54 -42.56
C ALA A 369 -29.86 4.38 -42.39
N THR A 370 -29.73 3.78 -41.21
CA THR A 370 -29.18 2.43 -41.05
C THR A 370 -30.02 1.76 -39.97
N GLY A 371 -30.65 0.64 -40.28
CA GLY A 371 -31.59 -0.05 -39.39
C GLY A 371 -30.90 -0.67 -38.18
N VAL A 372 -30.33 0.15 -37.30
CA VAL A 372 -29.60 -0.22 -36.10
C VAL A 372 -30.31 0.41 -34.90
N VAL A 373 -30.86 -0.43 -34.02
CA VAL A 373 -31.47 -0.01 -32.76
C VAL A 373 -30.43 -0.22 -31.66
N LEU A 374 -30.21 0.82 -30.85
CA LEU A 374 -29.32 0.79 -29.69
C LEU A 374 -30.09 0.17 -28.51
N GLU A 375 -29.65 -1.00 -28.04
CA GLU A 375 -30.17 -1.63 -26.82
C GLU A 375 -29.22 -1.36 -25.65
N GLU A 376 -29.74 -0.85 -24.54
CA GLU A 376 -28.99 -0.68 -23.29
C GLU A 376 -28.91 -2.04 -22.58
N VAL A 377 -27.71 -2.64 -22.55
CA VAL A 377 -27.45 -3.93 -21.94
C VAL A 377 -26.37 -3.75 -20.89
N LEU A 378 -26.71 -3.97 -19.62
CA LEU A 378 -25.71 -3.99 -18.57
C LEU A 378 -25.04 -5.36 -18.53
N GLU A 379 -23.74 -5.40 -18.83
CA GLU A 379 -22.95 -6.58 -18.53
C GLU A 379 -22.87 -6.80 -17.01
N GLU A 380 -23.47 -7.90 -16.54
CA GLU A 380 -23.39 -8.28 -15.13
C GLU A 380 -21.94 -8.61 -14.74
N PRO A 381 -21.44 -8.11 -13.60
CA PRO A 381 -20.14 -8.48 -13.07
C PRO A 381 -20.06 -10.00 -12.87
N PRO A 382 -19.02 -10.68 -13.41
CA PRO A 382 -18.92 -12.14 -13.31
C PRO A 382 -18.83 -12.63 -11.87
N LYS A 383 -18.39 -11.76 -10.93
CA LYS A 383 -18.31 -12.01 -9.50
C LYS A 383 -19.67 -12.29 -8.85
N TRP A 384 -20.75 -11.67 -9.34
CA TRP A 384 -22.07 -11.78 -8.70
C TRP A 384 -22.76 -13.11 -8.98
N LYS A 385 -22.40 -13.80 -10.07
CA LYS A 385 -22.94 -15.13 -10.40
C LYS A 385 -22.47 -16.21 -9.44
N VAL A 386 -21.30 -16.01 -8.86
CA VAL A 386 -20.65 -16.97 -7.96
C VAL A 386 -21.09 -16.79 -6.52
N LEU A 387 -21.25 -15.54 -6.06
CA LEU A 387 -21.66 -15.25 -4.68
C LEU A 387 -23.07 -15.77 -4.35
N ARG A 388 -23.97 -15.90 -5.35
CA ARG A 388 -25.35 -16.39 -5.16
C ARG A 388 -25.48 -17.90 -4.96
N VAL A 389 -24.41 -18.67 -5.15
CA VAL A 389 -24.42 -20.14 -5.03
C VAL A 389 -23.91 -20.63 -3.68
N SER A 390 -23.49 -19.69 -2.81
CA SER A 390 -22.84 -19.97 -1.52
C SER A 390 -23.74 -19.76 -0.29
N ASP A 391 -25.03 -19.48 -0.49
CA ASP A 391 -26.09 -19.56 0.53
C ASP A 391 -26.95 -20.79 0.26
#